data_AF-K0S2N1-F1
#
_entry.id   AF-K0S2N1-F1
#
_cell.length_a   1.000
_cell.length_b   1.000
_cell.length_c   1.000
_cell.angle_alpha   90.00
_cell.angle_beta   90.00
_cell.angle_gamma   90.00
#
_symmetry.space_group_name_H-M   'P 1'
#
loop_
_entity.id
_entity.type
_entity.pdbx_description
1 polymer ?
#
loop_
_entity_poly.entity_id
_entity_poly.type
_entity_poly.pdbx_seq_one_letter_code
_entity_poly.pdbx_strand_id
1 'polypeptide(L)'
;KLSVPPSPDSVPTSDEEGNVADGILSLAKSYVQAGDLENAVEQLNKLTGQTAHVMADWKSKAMDRVSTERALKVIKLECALMNRDLASDSS
;
A
#
# COMPACT_ATOMS: atom_id res chain seq x y z
N LYS A 1 -15.94 10.05 -12.70
CA LYS A 1 -15.30 9.99 -14.04
C LYS A 1 -14.72 8.59 -14.18
N LEU A 2 -15.26 7.76 -15.07
CA LEU A 2 -14.69 6.44 -15.36
C LEU A 2 -13.39 6.67 -16.14
N SER A 3 -12.25 6.32 -15.54
CA SER A 3 -10.96 6.42 -16.21
C SER A 3 -10.95 5.41 -17.36
N VAL A 4 -10.83 5.89 -18.58
CA VAL A 4 -10.68 5.02 -19.75
C VAL A 4 -9.36 4.26 -19.59
N PRO A 5 -9.36 2.92 -19.64
CA PRO A 5 -8.12 2.16 -19.59
C PRO A 5 -7.27 2.50 -20.82
N PRO A 6 -5.94 2.59 -20.69
CA PRO A 6 -5.07 2.75 -21.85
C PRO A 6 -5.25 1.55 -22.79
N SER A 7 -5.04 1.78 -24.10
CA SER A 7 -5.27 0.75 -25.13
C SER A 7 -4.46 -0.52 -24.81
N PRO A 8 -5.00 -1.74 -24.97
CA PRO A 8 -4.29 -2.99 -24.67
C PRO A 8 -2.97 -3.16 -25.44
N ASP A 9 -2.79 -2.42 -26.54
CA ASP A 9 -1.56 -2.39 -27.35
C ASP A 9 -0.51 -1.37 -26.86
N SER A 10 -0.74 -0.67 -25.74
CA SER A 10 0.31 0.14 -25.10
C SER A 10 1.28 -0.79 -24.37
N VAL A 11 2.05 -1.53 -25.15
CA VAL A 11 3.27 -2.24 -24.73
C VAL A 11 4.20 -1.22 -24.07
N PRO A 12 4.98 -1.58 -23.02
CA PRO A 12 6.07 -0.73 -22.54
C PRO A 12 6.81 -0.16 -23.75
N THR A 13 6.94 1.16 -23.81
CA THR A 13 7.37 1.82 -25.05
C THR A 13 8.86 1.56 -25.35
N SER A 14 9.56 0.93 -24.39
CA SER A 14 10.95 0.47 -24.45
C SER A 14 11.18 -0.68 -23.47
N ASP A 15 12.17 -1.53 -23.76
CA ASP A 15 12.66 -2.59 -22.88
C ASP A 15 13.16 -2.05 -21.52
N GLU A 16 13.71 -0.82 -21.49
CA GLU A 16 14.08 -0.13 -20.24
C GLU A 16 12.86 0.14 -19.34
N GLU A 17 11.73 0.59 -19.90
CA GLU A 17 10.51 0.82 -19.10
C GLU A 17 9.98 -0.49 -18.51
N GLY A 18 10.04 -1.59 -19.27
CA GLY A 18 9.68 -2.92 -18.79
C GLY A 18 10.56 -3.37 -17.61
N ASN A 19 11.88 -3.28 -17.77
CA ASN A 19 12.83 -3.66 -16.72
C ASN A 19 12.67 -2.85 -15.43
N VAL A 20 12.39 -1.54 -15.53
CA VAL A 20 12.13 -0.69 -14.37
C VAL A 20 10.85 -1.12 -13.65
N ALA A 21 9.77 -1.37 -14.39
CA ALA A 21 8.51 -1.83 -13.82
C ALA A 21 8.65 -3.18 -13.11
N ASP A 22 9.35 -4.14 -13.72
CA ASP A 22 9.60 -5.47 -13.13
C ASP A 22 10.43 -5.40 -11.85
N GLY A 23 11.43 -4.51 -11.81
CA GLY A 23 12.20 -4.24 -10.60
C GLY A 23 11.33 -3.69 -9.47
N ILE A 24 10.48 -2.71 -9.77
CA ILE A 24 9.53 -2.13 -8.81
C ILE A 24 8.56 -3.18 -8.27
N LEU A 25 7.96 -3.99 -9.16
CA LEU A 25 7.00 -5.02 -8.79
C LEU A 25 7.65 -6.13 -7.95
N SER A 26 8.87 -6.52 -8.27
CA SER A 26 9.64 -7.52 -7.50
C SER A 26 9.91 -7.06 -6.08
N LEU A 27 10.32 -5.80 -5.91
CA LEU A 27 10.56 -5.23 -4.58
C LEU A 27 9.25 -5.06 -3.81
N ALA A 28 8.19 -4.54 -4.43
CA ALA A 28 6.87 -4.45 -3.83
C ALA A 28 6.38 -5.83 -3.32
N LYS A 29 6.59 -6.89 -4.11
CA LYS A 29 6.24 -8.27 -3.72
C LYS A 29 7.02 -8.74 -2.49
N SER A 30 8.32 -8.44 -2.38
CA SER A 30 9.09 -8.80 -1.18
C SER A 30 8.56 -8.12 0.08
N TYR A 31 8.14 -6.85 -0.01
CA TYR A 31 7.52 -6.14 1.11
C TYR A 31 6.18 -6.76 1.51
N VAL A 32 5.34 -7.13 0.53
CA VAL A 32 4.09 -7.87 0.80
C VAL A 32 4.38 -9.18 1.53
N GLN A 33 5.39 -9.93 1.12
CA GLN A 33 5.78 -11.20 1.77
C GLN A 33 6.29 -10.99 3.20
N ALA A 34 6.95 -9.86 3.47
CA ALA A 34 7.38 -9.46 4.81
C ALA A 34 6.23 -8.92 5.69
N GLY A 35 5.02 -8.73 5.13
CA GLY A 35 3.90 -8.10 5.81
C GLY A 35 3.98 -6.57 5.90
N ASP A 36 4.91 -5.96 5.17
CA ASP A 36 5.16 -4.52 5.15
C ASP A 36 4.41 -3.84 4.00
N LEU A 37 3.10 -3.65 4.20
CA LEU A 37 2.25 -3.06 3.17
C LEU A 37 2.56 -1.58 2.89
N GLU A 38 3.13 -0.85 3.85
CA GLU A 38 3.46 0.56 3.68
C GLU A 38 4.58 0.72 2.63
N ASN A 39 5.69 -0.02 2.82
CA ASN A 39 6.79 0.01 1.86
C ASN A 39 6.38 -0.61 0.51
N ALA A 40 5.50 -1.63 0.49
CA ALA A 40 4.96 -2.16 -0.76
C ALA A 40 4.22 -1.08 -1.57
N VAL A 41 3.34 -0.32 -0.93
CA VAL A 41 2.61 0.80 -1.56
C VAL A 41 3.57 1.88 -2.04
N GLU A 42 4.61 2.20 -1.27
CA GLU A 42 5.62 3.19 -1.66
C GLU A 42 6.35 2.79 -2.95
N GLN A 43 6.68 1.50 -3.13
CA GLN A 43 7.24 1.04 -4.39
C GLN A 43 6.24 1.19 -5.54
N LEU A 44 4.97 0.81 -5.35
CA LEU A 44 3.95 0.94 -6.40
C LEU A 44 3.64 2.39 -6.79
N ASN A 45 3.95 3.37 -5.95
CA ASN A 45 3.84 4.80 -6.31
C ASN A 45 4.87 5.23 -7.35
N LYS A 46 5.93 4.44 -7.56
CA LYS A 46 6.97 4.69 -8.58
C LYS A 46 6.57 4.16 -9.95
N LEU A 47 5.55 3.31 -10.04
CA LEU A 47 5.05 2.82 -11.32
C LEU A 47 4.45 3.97 -12.12
N THR A 48 4.67 3.92 -13.43
CA THR A 48 4.05 4.81 -14.42
C THR A 48 3.37 3.97 -15.52
N GLY A 49 2.64 4.64 -16.41
CA GLY A 49 2.06 4.00 -17.59
C GLY A 49 1.04 2.91 -17.29
N GLN A 50 1.00 1.89 -18.16
CA GLN A 50 0.01 0.81 -18.10
C GLN A 50 0.11 -0.01 -16.82
N THR A 51 1.33 -0.31 -16.36
CA THR A 51 1.55 -1.11 -15.14
C THR A 51 1.00 -0.38 -13.90
N ALA A 52 1.16 0.95 -13.83
CA ALA A 52 0.55 1.75 -12.76
C ALA A 52 -0.97 1.71 -12.81
N HIS A 53 -1.56 1.77 -14.00
CA HIS A 53 -3.00 1.68 -14.19
C HIS A 53 -3.55 0.33 -13.72
N VAL A 54 -2.93 -0.78 -14.15
CA VAL A 54 -3.34 -2.14 -13.76
C VAL A 54 -3.22 -2.35 -12.25
N MET A 55 -2.18 -1.79 -11.62
CA MET A 55 -1.96 -1.92 -10.18
C MET A 55 -2.79 -0.95 -9.32
N ALA A 56 -3.54 -0.02 -9.92
CA ALA A 56 -4.22 1.06 -9.20
C ALA A 56 -5.22 0.53 -8.15
N ASP A 57 -6.04 -0.44 -8.51
CA ASP A 57 -7.06 -1.02 -7.62
C ASP A 57 -6.43 -1.76 -6.44
N TRP A 58 -5.39 -2.54 -6.71
CA TRP A 58 -4.66 -3.26 -5.66
C TRP A 58 -4.00 -2.26 -4.70
N LYS A 59 -3.35 -1.23 -5.25
CA LYS A 59 -2.71 -0.17 -4.46
C LYS A 59 -3.72 0.56 -3.58
N SER A 60 -4.90 0.88 -4.09
CA SER A 60 -5.98 1.51 -3.32
C SER A 60 -6.38 0.65 -2.12
N LYS A 61 -6.65 -0.64 -2.33
CA LYS A 61 -7.04 -1.56 -1.26
C LYS A 61 -5.92 -1.76 -0.23
N ALA A 62 -4.67 -1.79 -0.67
CA ALA A 62 -3.52 -1.87 0.23
C ALA A 62 -3.41 -0.60 1.12
N MET A 63 -3.63 0.59 0.56
CA MET A 63 -3.67 1.84 1.33
C MET A 63 -4.82 1.89 2.34
N ASP A 64 -6.00 1.38 1.98
CA ASP A 64 -7.13 1.28 2.91
C ASP A 64 -6.80 0.38 4.11
N ARG A 65 -6.13 -0.75 3.85
CA ARG A 65 -5.66 -1.65 4.89
C ARG A 65 -4.62 -0.99 5.80
N VAL A 66 -3.62 -0.33 5.24
CA VAL A 66 -2.61 0.44 6.00
C VAL A 66 -3.30 1.47 6.91
N SER A 67 -4.27 2.22 6.37
CA SER A 67 -5.02 3.23 7.13
C SER A 67 -5.81 2.61 8.27
N THR A 68 -6.46 1.47 8.03
CA THR A 68 -7.20 0.71 9.04
C THR A 68 -6.28 0.20 10.15
N GLU A 69 -5.12 -0.35 9.80
CA GLU A 69 -4.13 -0.84 10.77
C GLU A 69 -3.57 0.30 11.64
N ARG A 70 -3.34 1.49 11.06
CA ARG A 70 -2.94 2.68 11.80
C ARG A 70 -4.02 3.13 12.78
N ALA A 71 -5.27 3.23 12.33
CA ALA A 71 -6.40 3.58 13.20
C ALA A 71 -6.55 2.59 14.36
N LEU A 72 -6.43 1.29 14.07
CA LEU A 72 -6.50 0.24 15.09
C LEU A 72 -5.39 0.37 16.14
N LYS A 73 -4.17 0.76 15.74
CA LYS A 73 -3.07 1.01 16.68
C LYS A 73 -3.37 2.17 17.62
N VAL A 74 -3.95 3.25 17.11
CA VAL A 74 -4.37 4.42 17.92
C VAL A 74 -5.43 4.01 18.93
N ILE A 75 -6.50 3.34 18.49
CA ILE A 75 -7.59 2.88 19.37
C ILE A 75 -7.04 1.97 20.48
N LYS A 76 -6.16 1.02 20.15
CA LYS A 76 -5.54 0.13 21.13
C LYS A 76 -4.72 0.91 22.17
N LEU A 77 -3.99 1.94 21.74
CA LEU A 77 -3.21 2.79 22.63
C LEU A 77 -4.12 3.59 23.57
N GLU A 78 -5.19 4.20 23.05
CA GLU A 78 -6.18 4.93 23.85
C GLU A 78 -6.84 4.04 24.91
N CYS A 79 -7.24 2.81 24.53
CA CYS A 79 -7.76 1.83 25.49
C CYS A 79 -6.74 1.45 26.56
N ALA A 80 -5.47 1.26 26.19
CA ALA A 80 -4.41 0.91 27.15
C ALA A 80 -4.17 2.04 28.17
N LEU A 81 -4.21 3.30 27.72
CA LEU A 81 -4.10 4.47 28.61
C LEU A 81 -5.29 4.56 29.56
N MET A 82 -6.51 4.44 29.04
CA MET A 82 -7.72 4.49 29.86
C MET A 82 -7.76 3.37 30.91
N ASN A 83 -7.37 2.15 30.54
CA ASN A 83 -7.30 1.02 31.48
C ASN A 83 -6.25 1.24 32.58
N ARG A 84 -5.11 1.87 32.24
CA ARG A 84 -4.09 2.23 33.23
C ARG A 84 -4.63 3.26 34.22
N ASP A 85 -5.31 4.29 33.72
CA ASP A 85 -5.83 5.37 34.55
C ASP A 85 -6.94 4.85 35.50
N LEU A 86 -7.81 3.96 35.02
CA LEU A 86 -8.78 3.22 35.84
C LEU A 86 -8.13 2.39 36.96
N ALA A 87 -7.00 1.74 36.67
CA ALA A 87 -6.27 0.93 37.64
C ALA A 87 -5.57 1.80 38.70
N SER A 88 -5.12 3.00 38.35
CA SER A 88 -4.54 3.94 39.32
C SER A 88 -5.59 4.60 40.23
N ASP A 89 -6.81 4.85 39.73
CA ASP A 89 -7.88 5.47 40.52
C ASP A 89 -8.54 4.51 41.52
N SER A 90 -8.30 3.20 41.38
CA SER A 90 -8.85 2.13 42.23
C SER A 90 -7.89 1.61 43.31
N SER A 91 -6.69 2.21 43.41
CA SER A 91 -5.66 1.92 44.43
C SER A 91 -5.55 3.04 45.46
#